data_AF-A0A398CRR5-F1
#
_entry.id   AF-A0A398CRR5-F1
#
_cell.length_a   1.000
_cell.length_b   1.000
_cell.length_c   1.000
_cell.angle_alpha   90.00
_cell.angle_beta   90.00
_cell.angle_gamma   90.00
#
_symmetry.space_group_name_H-M   'P 1'
#
loop_
_entity.id
_entity.type
_entity.pdbx_description
1 polymer ?
#
loop_
_entity_poly.entity_id
_entity_poly.type
_entity_poly.pdbx_seq_one_letter_code
_entity_poly.pdbx_strand_id
1 'polypeptide(L)'
;MNNRVNMKELFLGMQQEMLSKLNTIRKHVTHSGTKGNATELSWIEWLGMYLPNRYSVDQAFVVDYKGNRSDQIDLVIYDKQYSPFVFFQDGVKFIPAESVYAIFEIKQALNKEHIQYAAEKAESVRALHRTSVPIVHAGGTYPPRPLFNVIAGLITTSSDWNPPFGKPFEESMGRLLRVSILISVVH
;
A
#
# COMPACT_ATOMS: atom_id res chain seq x y z
N MET A 1 -27.06 8.16 -32.48
CA MET A 1 -26.70 7.82 -31.09
C MET A 1 -25.41 8.55 -30.74
N ASN A 2 -25.37 9.26 -29.62
CA ASN A 2 -24.21 10.05 -29.23
C ASN A 2 -23.14 9.08 -28.68
N ASN A 3 -22.17 8.70 -29.51
CA ASN A 3 -21.16 7.68 -29.20
C ASN A 3 -20.01 8.27 -28.35
N ARG A 4 -20.35 8.91 -27.22
CA ARG A 4 -19.39 9.54 -26.31
C ARG A 4 -19.42 8.83 -24.97
N VAL A 5 -18.24 8.54 -24.44
CA VAL A 5 -18.05 7.95 -23.11
C VAL A 5 -17.96 9.06 -22.08
N ASN A 6 -18.74 8.97 -21.01
CA ASN A 6 -18.67 9.88 -19.87
C ASN A 6 -17.64 9.36 -18.86
N MET A 7 -16.41 9.90 -18.89
CA MET A 7 -15.34 9.50 -17.98
C MET A 7 -15.71 9.66 -16.51
N LYS A 8 -16.49 10.70 -16.16
CA LYS A 8 -16.93 10.92 -14.77
C LYS A 8 -17.83 9.79 -14.28
N GLU A 9 -18.76 9.34 -15.11
CA GLU A 9 -19.64 8.20 -14.77
C GLU A 9 -18.85 6.90 -14.62
N LEU A 10 -17.82 6.67 -15.44
CA LEU A 10 -16.96 5.49 -15.30
C LEU A 10 -16.23 5.49 -13.94
N PHE A 11 -15.59 6.61 -13.57
CA PHE A 11 -14.88 6.70 -12.28
C PHE A 11 -15.83 6.60 -11.08
N LEU A 12 -17.03 7.20 -11.16
CA LEU A 12 -18.05 7.07 -10.12
C LEU A 12 -18.56 5.62 -10.00
N GLY A 13 -18.77 4.93 -11.12
CA GLY A 13 -19.15 3.53 -11.15
C GLY A 13 -18.08 2.64 -10.49
N MET A 14 -16.80 2.86 -10.83
CA MET A 14 -15.68 2.15 -10.22
C MET A 14 -15.60 2.36 -8.70
N GLN A 15 -15.79 3.59 -8.22
CA GLN A 15 -15.83 3.89 -6.79
C GLN A 15 -17.01 3.18 -6.11
N GLN A 16 -18.19 3.19 -6.74
CA GLN A 16 -19.39 2.56 -6.19
C GLN A 16 -19.28 1.03 -6.11
N GLU A 17 -18.66 0.41 -7.11
CA GLU A 17 -18.37 -1.04 -7.10
C GLU A 17 -17.45 -1.39 -5.94
N MET A 18 -16.36 -0.63 -5.78
CA MET A 18 -15.41 -0.82 -4.69
C MET A 18 -16.08 -0.66 -3.31
N LEU A 19 -16.86 0.41 -3.12
CA LEU A 19 -17.62 0.65 -1.90
C LEU A 19 -18.59 -0.49 -1.60
N SER A 20 -19.31 -0.97 -2.61
CA SER A 20 -20.24 -2.09 -2.48
C SER A 20 -19.54 -3.37 -2.01
N LYS A 21 -18.38 -3.69 -2.58
CA LYS A 21 -17.58 -4.86 -2.19
C LYS A 21 -17.12 -4.76 -0.74
N LEU A 22 -16.54 -3.61 -0.36
CA LEU A 22 -16.04 -3.37 1.00
C LEU A 22 -17.17 -3.38 2.05
N ASN A 23 -18.31 -2.77 1.75
CA ASN A 23 -19.48 -2.77 2.63
C ASN A 23 -20.07 -4.17 2.83
N THR A 24 -20.07 -5.00 1.79
CA THR A 24 -20.55 -6.39 1.89
C THR A 24 -19.68 -7.20 2.86
N ILE A 25 -18.35 -7.09 2.73
CA ILE A 25 -17.39 -7.72 3.67
C ILE A 25 -17.64 -7.23 5.09
N ARG A 26 -17.78 -5.91 5.29
CA ARG A 26 -18.01 -5.31 6.60
C ARG A 26 -19.29 -5.82 7.28
N LYS A 27 -20.38 -5.98 6.53
CA LYS A 27 -21.70 -6.38 7.05
C LYS A 27 -21.81 -7.88 7.34
N HIS A 28 -21.23 -8.73 6.48
CA HIS A 28 -21.51 -10.17 6.52
C HIS A 28 -20.37 -11.04 7.07
N VAL A 29 -19.13 -10.52 7.12
CA VAL A 29 -18.02 -11.23 7.77
C VAL A 29 -18.00 -10.83 9.24
N THR A 30 -18.24 -11.78 10.15
CA THR A 30 -18.36 -11.49 11.59
C THR A 30 -17.03 -11.58 12.33
N HIS A 31 -16.19 -12.56 11.98
CA HIS A 31 -14.88 -12.76 12.58
C HIS A 31 -13.88 -11.66 12.13
N SER A 32 -13.23 -11.00 13.10
CA SER A 32 -12.38 -9.83 12.86
C SER A 32 -11.18 -10.14 11.95
N GLY A 33 -10.49 -11.25 12.16
CA GLY A 33 -9.35 -11.65 11.33
C GLY A 33 -9.76 -11.96 9.89
N THR A 34 -10.88 -12.65 9.70
CA THR A 34 -11.40 -12.98 8.37
C THR A 34 -11.86 -11.72 7.63
N LYS A 35 -12.43 -10.76 8.35
CA LYS A 35 -12.82 -9.45 7.81
C LYS A 35 -11.61 -8.64 7.35
N GLY A 36 -10.54 -8.63 8.15
CA GLY A 36 -9.25 -8.02 7.80
C GLY A 36 -8.73 -8.56 6.48
N ASN A 37 -8.46 -9.87 6.43
CA ASN A 37 -7.93 -10.56 5.25
C ASN A 37 -8.77 -10.34 3.98
N ALA A 38 -10.11 -10.38 4.09
CA ALA A 38 -10.99 -10.13 2.94
C ALA A 38 -10.93 -8.68 2.45
N THR A 39 -10.79 -7.72 3.38
CA THR A 39 -10.62 -6.30 3.05
C THR A 39 -9.27 -6.08 2.36
N GLU A 40 -8.20 -6.66 2.90
CA GLU A 40 -6.84 -6.62 2.34
C GLU A 40 -6.80 -7.18 0.91
N LEU A 41 -7.35 -8.37 0.71
CA LEU A 41 -7.43 -9.01 -0.61
C LEU A 41 -8.20 -8.14 -1.61
N SER A 42 -9.30 -7.51 -1.19
CA SER A 42 -10.08 -6.64 -2.07
C SER A 42 -9.28 -5.43 -2.57
N TRP A 43 -8.41 -4.86 -1.73
CA TRP A 43 -7.52 -3.76 -2.12
C TRP A 43 -6.38 -4.23 -3.02
N ILE A 44 -5.79 -5.39 -2.72
CA ILE A 44 -4.74 -6.00 -3.55
C ILE A 44 -5.26 -6.26 -4.97
N GLU A 45 -6.43 -6.91 -5.09
CA GLU A 45 -7.05 -7.21 -6.39
C GLU A 45 -7.36 -5.93 -7.18
N TRP A 46 -7.95 -4.94 -6.51
CA TRP A 46 -8.34 -3.69 -7.16
C TRP A 46 -7.11 -2.91 -7.66
N LEU A 47 -6.09 -2.74 -6.81
CA LEU A 47 -4.85 -2.05 -7.22
C LEU A 47 -4.09 -2.85 -8.28
N GLY A 48 -4.05 -4.18 -8.18
CA GLY A 48 -3.44 -5.05 -9.18
C GLY A 48 -4.13 -4.97 -10.55
N MET A 49 -5.44 -4.71 -10.58
CA MET A 49 -6.21 -4.54 -11.82
C MET A 49 -5.94 -3.21 -12.53
N TYR A 50 -5.74 -2.13 -11.77
CA TYR A 50 -5.69 -0.76 -12.31
C TYR A 50 -4.29 -0.15 -12.38
N LEU A 51 -3.32 -0.65 -11.61
CA LEU A 51 -1.93 -0.19 -11.72
C LEU A 51 -1.26 -0.74 -12.99
N PRO A 52 -0.34 0.02 -13.61
CA PRO A 52 0.45 -0.49 -14.73
C PRO A 52 1.19 -1.79 -14.38
N ASN A 53 1.28 -2.72 -15.33
CA ASN A 53 1.85 -4.08 -15.16
C ASN A 53 3.28 -4.14 -14.59
N ARG A 54 4.03 -3.04 -14.61
CA ARG A 54 5.35 -2.94 -13.97
C ARG A 54 5.27 -3.02 -12.44
N TYR A 55 4.10 -2.75 -11.86
CA TYR A 55 3.84 -2.78 -10.43
C TYR A 55 3.16 -4.08 -10.06
N SER A 56 3.76 -4.81 -9.11
CA SER A 56 3.11 -5.93 -8.43
C SER A 56 2.56 -5.44 -7.09
N VAL A 57 1.44 -6.03 -6.66
CA VAL A 57 0.72 -5.66 -5.44
C VAL A 57 0.45 -6.92 -4.65
N ASP A 58 0.96 -7.01 -3.42
CA ASP A 58 0.85 -8.23 -2.60
C ASP A 58 1.00 -7.95 -1.10
N GLN A 59 0.51 -8.86 -0.27
CA GLN A 59 0.90 -8.94 1.14
C GLN A 59 2.28 -9.61 1.25
N ALA A 60 3.18 -9.04 2.05
CA ALA A 60 4.55 -9.55 2.15
C ALA A 60 5.30 -9.06 3.39
N PHE A 61 6.42 -9.71 3.68
CA PHE A 61 7.50 -9.12 4.47
C PHE A 61 8.51 -8.45 3.53
N VAL A 62 9.09 -7.33 3.97
CA VAL A 62 10.22 -6.70 3.26
C VAL A 62 11.52 -7.10 3.94
N VAL A 63 12.55 -7.42 3.15
CA VAL A 63 13.86 -7.88 3.65
C VAL A 63 15.01 -7.10 3.02
N ASP A 64 16.13 -7.01 3.74
CA ASP A 64 17.38 -6.47 3.19
C ASP A 64 18.50 -7.51 3.09
N TYR A 65 19.59 -7.13 2.43
CA TYR A 65 20.77 -7.98 2.26
C TYR A 65 21.55 -8.27 3.55
N LYS A 66 21.26 -7.57 4.65
CA LYS A 66 21.89 -7.81 5.97
C LYS A 66 21.12 -8.83 6.80
N GLY A 67 20.00 -9.35 6.28
CA GLY A 67 19.15 -10.31 6.96
C GLY A 67 18.11 -9.67 7.89
N ASN A 68 17.90 -8.35 7.82
CA ASN A 68 16.82 -7.69 8.53
C ASN A 68 15.49 -7.91 7.79
N ARG A 69 14.38 -7.85 8.54
CA ARG A 69 13.02 -8.00 8.03
C ARG A 69 12.10 -6.98 8.68
N SER A 70 11.16 -6.44 7.90
CA SER A 70 10.06 -5.61 8.41
C SER A 70 9.02 -6.43 9.18
N ASP A 71 8.00 -5.75 9.69
CA ASP A 71 6.73 -6.40 10.03
C ASP A 71 6.03 -6.92 8.76
N GLN A 72 4.97 -7.71 8.94
CA GLN A 72 4.11 -8.09 7.82
C GLN A 72 3.38 -6.85 7.31
N ILE A 73 3.50 -6.57 6.02
CA ILE A 73 2.84 -5.45 5.37
C ILE A 73 1.61 -5.96 4.63
N ASP A 74 0.45 -5.36 4.93
CA ASP A 74 -0.85 -5.75 4.38
C ASP A 74 -0.86 -5.60 2.85
N LEU A 75 -0.25 -4.53 2.33
CA LEU A 75 -0.13 -4.27 0.91
C LEU A 75 1.19 -3.60 0.56
N VAL A 76 2.00 -4.26 -0.26
CA VAL A 76 3.26 -3.79 -0.81
C VAL A 76 3.11 -3.61 -2.31
N ILE A 77 3.45 -2.42 -2.83
CA ILE A 77 3.60 -2.15 -4.25
C ILE A 77 5.09 -2.19 -4.59
N TYR A 78 5.50 -3.06 -5.50
CA TYR A 78 6.91 -3.31 -5.76
C TYR A 78 7.20 -3.62 -7.24
N ASP A 79 8.48 -3.49 -7.59
CA ASP A 79 9.01 -3.83 -8.90
C ASP A 79 9.26 -5.34 -9.00
N LYS A 80 8.61 -6.01 -9.94
CA LYS A 80 8.92 -7.42 -10.27
C LYS A 80 9.76 -7.56 -11.53
N GLN A 81 9.88 -6.50 -12.33
CA GLN A 81 10.50 -6.55 -13.65
C GLN A 81 12.03 -6.60 -13.58
N TYR A 82 12.64 -5.87 -12.66
CA TYR A 82 14.10 -5.72 -12.53
C TYR A 82 14.63 -6.22 -11.18
N SER A 83 13.76 -6.67 -10.30
CA SER A 83 14.14 -7.15 -8.97
C SER A 83 14.35 -8.66 -9.00
N PRO A 84 15.54 -9.15 -8.64
CA PRO A 84 16.02 -10.46 -9.05
C PRO A 84 15.21 -11.62 -8.46
N PHE A 85 14.66 -11.52 -7.25
CA PHE A 85 13.85 -12.59 -6.65
C PHE A 85 12.81 -12.06 -5.65
N VAL A 86 11.57 -12.55 -5.77
CA VAL A 86 10.58 -12.56 -4.67
C VAL A 86 10.61 -13.96 -4.09
N PHE A 87 11.03 -14.11 -2.84
CA PHE A 87 10.99 -15.43 -2.20
C PHE A 87 9.54 -15.73 -1.84
N PHE A 88 9.05 -16.88 -2.31
CA PHE A 88 7.73 -17.37 -1.97
C PHE A 88 7.88 -18.71 -1.24
N GLN A 89 7.53 -18.71 0.04
CA GLN A 89 7.61 -19.88 0.90
C GLN A 89 6.25 -20.09 1.55
N ASP A 90 5.59 -21.21 1.24
CA ASP A 90 4.34 -21.63 1.89
C ASP A 90 3.24 -20.54 1.96
N GLY A 91 3.06 -19.78 0.87
CA GLY A 91 2.07 -18.69 0.83
C GLY A 91 2.58 -17.32 1.29
N VAL A 92 3.80 -17.26 1.85
CA VAL A 92 4.41 -16.03 2.36
C VAL A 92 5.41 -15.47 1.35
N LYS A 93 5.28 -14.17 1.04
CA LYS A 93 6.19 -13.44 0.16
C LYS A 93 7.23 -12.66 0.97
N PHE A 94 8.49 -12.72 0.55
CA PHE A 94 9.56 -11.84 1.00
C PHE A 94 10.07 -11.02 -0.18
N ILE A 95 10.01 -9.70 -0.03
CA ILE A 95 10.29 -8.74 -1.09
C ILE A 95 11.56 -7.97 -0.71
N PRO A 96 12.58 -7.88 -1.60
CA PRO A 96 13.77 -7.07 -1.35
C PRO A 96 13.42 -5.58 -1.22
N ALA A 97 13.98 -4.91 -0.21
CA ALA A 97 13.71 -3.50 0.08
C ALA A 97 13.98 -2.55 -1.10
N GLU A 98 14.93 -2.88 -1.98
CA GLU A 98 15.25 -2.12 -3.19
C GLU A 98 14.08 -2.03 -4.18
N SER A 99 13.21 -3.04 -4.19
CA SER A 99 12.10 -3.17 -5.14
C SER A 99 10.83 -2.46 -4.70
N VAL A 100 10.72 -2.10 -3.41
CA VAL A 100 9.48 -1.59 -2.82
C VAL A 100 9.27 -0.12 -3.19
N TYR A 101 8.17 0.17 -3.90
CA TYR A 101 7.72 1.52 -4.23
C TYR A 101 6.87 2.14 -3.13
N ALA A 102 5.90 1.37 -2.62
CA ALA A 102 4.95 1.84 -1.63
C ALA A 102 4.50 0.71 -0.70
N ILE A 103 4.10 1.08 0.50
CA ILE A 103 3.47 0.18 1.46
C ILE A 103 2.21 0.81 2.03
N PHE A 104 1.23 -0.01 2.33
CA PHE A 104 -0.03 0.43 2.93
C PHE A 104 -0.44 -0.51 4.05
N GLU A 105 -0.91 0.11 5.13
CA GLU A 105 -1.62 -0.55 6.21
C GLU A 105 -3.13 -0.46 5.96
N ILE A 106 -3.87 -1.54 6.24
CA ILE A 106 -5.31 -1.58 6.01
C ILE A 106 -6.03 -1.76 7.35
N LYS A 107 -6.93 -0.81 7.67
CA LYS A 107 -7.74 -0.83 8.90
C LYS A 107 -9.18 -0.47 8.61
N GLN A 108 -10.09 -0.86 9.49
CA GLN A 108 -11.51 -0.58 9.29
C GLN A 108 -11.81 0.92 9.47
N ALA A 109 -11.24 1.56 10.49
CA ALA A 109 -11.52 2.96 10.79
C ALA A 109 -10.24 3.80 10.87
N LEU A 110 -10.33 5.06 10.48
CA LEU A 110 -9.30 6.05 10.69
C LEU A 110 -9.41 6.62 12.11
N ASN A 111 -8.36 6.41 12.90
CA ASN A 111 -8.15 6.97 14.24
C ASN A 111 -6.65 7.10 14.53
N LYS A 112 -6.32 7.64 15.71
CA LYS A 112 -4.95 7.94 16.11
C LYS A 112 -4.10 6.66 16.24
N GLU A 113 -4.67 5.61 16.81
CA GLU A 113 -4.01 4.34 17.07
C GLU A 113 -3.60 3.68 15.74
N HIS A 114 -4.49 3.66 14.75
CA HIS A 114 -4.20 3.11 13.43
C HIS A 114 -3.21 3.97 12.62
N ILE A 115 -3.25 5.30 12.76
CA ILE A 115 -2.24 6.19 12.17
C ILE A 115 -0.85 5.87 12.73
N GLN A 116 -0.74 5.75 14.06
CA GLN A 116 0.51 5.41 14.73
C GLN A 116 1.01 4.02 14.31
N TYR A 117 0.12 3.03 14.23
CA TYR A 117 0.46 1.68 13.80
C TYR A 117 0.97 1.62 12.36
N ALA A 118 0.32 2.35 11.45
CA ALA A 118 0.78 2.46 10.06
C ALA A 118 2.15 3.16 9.96
N ALA A 119 2.42 4.15 10.82
CA ALA A 119 3.73 4.79 10.89
C ALA A 119 4.83 3.83 11.37
N GLU A 120 4.55 3.00 12.36
CA GLU A 120 5.49 1.98 12.85
C GLU A 120 5.83 0.96 11.76
N LYS A 121 4.84 0.46 11.01
CA LYS A 121 5.10 -0.40 9.85
C LYS A 121 5.89 0.31 8.75
N ALA A 122 5.66 1.61 8.54
CA ALA A 122 6.45 2.40 7.60
C ALA A 122 7.92 2.51 8.02
N GLU A 123 8.18 2.75 9.30
CA GLU A 123 9.54 2.80 9.84
C GLU A 123 10.23 1.44 9.78
N SER A 124 9.52 0.32 10.03
CA SER A 124 10.13 -1.02 9.94
C SER A 124 10.60 -1.37 8.52
N VAL A 125 9.96 -0.83 7.48
CA VAL A 125 10.46 -0.94 6.09
C VAL A 125 11.56 0.07 5.78
N ARG A 126 11.45 1.31 6.27
CA ARG A 126 12.43 2.38 5.97
C ARG A 126 13.76 2.20 6.69
N ALA A 127 13.78 1.47 7.79
CA ALA A 127 14.99 1.08 8.50
C ALA A 127 15.85 0.07 7.72
N LEU A 128 15.28 -0.62 6.72
CA LEU A 128 15.97 -1.62 5.91
C LEU A 128 17.02 -1.00 4.99
N HIS A 129 18.14 -1.70 4.82
CA HIS A 129 19.21 -1.25 3.95
C HIS A 129 18.90 -1.52 2.48
N ARG A 130 19.00 -0.48 1.65
CA ARG A 130 18.80 -0.58 0.20
C ARG A 130 20.07 -0.29 -0.54
N THR A 131 20.44 -1.20 -1.43
CA THR A 131 21.58 -1.04 -2.33
C THR A 131 21.14 -0.45 -3.67
N SER A 132 22.08 0.12 -4.40
CA SER A 132 21.88 0.57 -5.78
C SER A 132 23.18 0.38 -6.54
N VAL A 133 23.08 -0.23 -7.72
CA VAL A 133 24.24 -0.56 -8.57
C VAL A 133 24.13 0.20 -9.90
N PRO A 134 25.26 0.43 -10.61
CA PRO A 134 25.23 1.05 -11.94
C PRO A 134 24.37 0.24 -12.90
N ILE A 135 23.63 0.92 -13.77
CA ILE A 135 22.69 0.29 -14.72
C ILE A 135 23.37 0.24 -16.09
N VAL A 136 23.69 -0.97 -16.55
CA VAL A 136 24.21 -1.21 -17.90
C VAL A 136 23.06 -1.22 -18.90
N HIS A 137 23.19 -0.47 -19.99
CA HIS A 137 22.21 -0.38 -21.05
C HIS A 137 22.88 -0.29 -22.43
N ALA A 138 22.09 -0.32 -23.51
CA ALA A 138 22.62 -0.38 -24.88
C ALA A 138 23.57 0.78 -25.26
N GLY A 139 23.46 1.93 -24.57
CA GLY A 139 24.27 3.12 -24.85
C GLY A 139 25.43 3.35 -23.87
N GLY A 140 25.69 2.44 -22.95
CA GLY A 140 26.74 2.58 -21.92
C GLY A 140 26.26 2.19 -20.53
N THR A 141 26.72 2.93 -19.52
CA THR A 141 26.41 2.65 -18.11
C THR A 141 25.93 3.93 -17.42
N TYR A 142 24.73 3.89 -16.86
CA TYR A 142 24.26 4.93 -15.95
C TYR A 142 24.83 4.73 -14.54
N PRO A 143 25.09 5.82 -13.78
CA PRO A 143 25.44 5.71 -12.38
C PRO A 143 24.31 5.03 -11.58
N PRO A 144 24.60 4.51 -10.38
CA PRO A 144 23.57 3.96 -9.50
C PRO A 144 22.42 4.93 -9.33
N ARG A 145 21.19 4.43 -9.47
CA ARG A 145 20.00 5.27 -9.30
C ARG A 145 19.92 5.76 -7.85
N PRO A 146 19.67 7.04 -7.60
CA PRO A 146 19.37 7.52 -6.26
C PRO A 146 18.22 6.70 -5.65
N LEU A 147 18.36 6.33 -4.38
CA LEU A 147 17.30 5.66 -3.66
C LEU A 147 16.09 6.59 -3.60
N PHE A 148 14.95 6.09 -4.05
CA PHE A 148 13.68 6.82 -3.98
C PHE A 148 13.03 6.59 -2.60
N ASN A 149 12.15 7.49 -2.20
CA ASN A 149 11.41 7.34 -0.95
C ASN A 149 10.32 6.30 -1.10
N VAL A 150 10.23 5.37 -0.14
CA VAL A 150 9.10 4.45 -0.05
C VAL A 150 7.88 5.23 0.43
N ILE A 151 6.84 5.25 -0.40
CA ILE A 151 5.55 5.84 -0.05
C ILE A 151 4.92 4.96 1.02
N ALA A 152 4.41 5.57 2.09
CA ALA A 152 3.64 4.86 3.10
C ALA A 152 2.17 5.34 3.06
N GLY A 153 1.24 4.53 3.53
CA GLY A 153 -0.16 4.89 3.55
C GLY A 153 -0.99 4.07 4.52
N LEU A 154 -2.17 4.60 4.87
CA LEU A 154 -3.18 3.95 5.68
C LEU A 154 -4.49 4.01 4.91
N ILE A 155 -5.06 2.85 4.62
CA ILE A 155 -6.31 2.74 3.88
C ILE A 155 -7.41 2.33 4.86
N THR A 156 -8.50 3.11 4.92
CA THR A 156 -9.63 2.82 5.80
C THR A 156 -10.98 2.95 5.10
N THR A 157 -12.00 2.28 5.65
CA THR A 157 -13.37 2.28 5.13
C THR A 157 -14.32 3.18 5.92
N SER A 158 -13.91 3.64 7.10
CA SER A 158 -14.60 4.69 7.84
C SER A 158 -13.60 5.53 8.64
N SER A 159 -14.10 6.53 9.36
CA SER A 159 -13.33 7.27 10.36
C SER A 159 -14.10 7.32 11.68
N ASP A 160 -13.35 7.24 12.79
CA ASP A 160 -13.90 7.47 14.12
C ASP A 160 -14.07 8.96 14.42
N TRP A 161 -13.48 9.82 13.58
CA TRP A 161 -13.63 11.27 13.64
C TRP A 161 -14.67 11.77 12.64
N ASN A 162 -15.38 12.83 13.02
CA ASN A 162 -16.32 13.52 12.17
C ASN A 162 -16.13 15.05 12.32
N PRO A 163 -15.63 15.77 11.29
CA PRO A 163 -15.22 15.24 9.98
C PRO A 163 -13.94 14.38 10.05
N PRO A 164 -13.75 13.41 9.14
CA PRO A 164 -12.60 12.49 9.13
C PRO A 164 -11.23 13.17 9.15
N PHE A 165 -11.11 14.31 8.45
CA PHE A 165 -9.86 15.07 8.30
C PHE A 165 -9.87 16.38 9.09
N GLY A 166 -10.52 16.39 10.26
CA GLY A 166 -10.55 17.55 11.15
C GLY A 166 -9.28 17.70 12.01
N LYS A 167 -9.32 18.59 13.01
CA LYS A 167 -8.18 18.85 13.92
C LYS A 167 -7.54 17.59 14.53
N PRO A 168 -8.29 16.57 15.00
CA PRO A 168 -7.68 15.36 15.56
C PRO A 168 -6.78 14.60 14.58
N PHE A 169 -7.15 14.62 13.29
CA PHE A 169 -6.35 14.05 12.21
C PHE A 169 -5.07 14.86 12.00
N GLU A 170 -5.19 16.18 11.87
CA GLU A 170 -4.05 17.08 11.67
C GLU A 170 -3.04 16.98 12.81
N GLU A 171 -3.51 16.93 14.06
CA GLU A 171 -2.66 16.76 15.24
C GLU A 171 -1.96 15.40 15.28
N SER A 172 -2.63 14.34 14.79
CA SER A 172 -2.05 13.00 14.71
C SER A 172 -0.98 12.93 13.61
N MET A 173 -1.24 13.55 12.46
CA MET A 173 -0.28 13.62 11.34
C MET A 173 0.89 14.55 11.62
N GLY A 174 0.67 15.68 12.28
CA GLY A 174 1.70 16.67 12.62
C GLY A 174 2.77 16.15 13.60
N ARG A 175 2.49 15.05 14.31
CA ARG A 175 3.48 14.34 15.13
C ARG A 175 4.36 13.38 14.33
N LEU A 176 3.97 13.08 13.08
CA LEU A 176 4.60 12.11 12.20
C LEU A 176 5.38 12.75 11.05
N LEU A 177 5.99 13.93 11.24
CA LEU A 177 6.64 14.77 10.21
C LEU A 177 7.70 14.09 9.29
N ARG A 178 8.00 12.80 9.48
CA ARG A 178 8.87 11.99 8.61
C ARG A 178 8.15 10.87 7.84
N VAL A 179 6.85 10.67 8.09
CA VAL A 179 6.03 9.64 7.45
C VAL A 179 4.92 10.29 6.63
N SER A 180 5.16 10.46 5.33
CA SER A 180 4.09 10.74 4.38
C SER A 180 3.18 9.50 4.30
N ILE A 181 2.04 9.55 4.99
CA ILE A 181 0.98 8.54 4.93
C ILE A 181 -0.11 9.07 4.00
N LEU A 182 -0.33 8.41 2.86
CA LEU A 182 -1.53 8.64 2.06
C LEU A 182 -2.73 8.03 2.79
N ILE A 183 -3.73 8.83 3.13
CA ILE A 183 -4.92 8.38 3.84
C ILE A 183 -6.13 8.51 2.93
N SER A 184 -6.75 7.36 2.64
CA SER A 184 -8.01 7.29 1.90
C SER A 184 -9.07 6.77 2.84
N VAL A 185 -10.11 7.58 3.06
CA VAL A 185 -11.34 7.11 3.70
C VAL A 185 -12.42 7.06 2.63
N VAL A 186 -12.79 5.85 2.24
CA VAL A 186 -13.82 5.65 1.21
C VAL A 186 -15.20 5.89 1.85
N HIS A 187 -15.75 7.10 1.65
CA HIS A 187 -17.14 7.43 1.96
C HIS A 187 -17.99 7.39 0.70
#